data_AF-X1PTD0-F1
#
_entry.id   AF-X1PTD0-F1
#
_cell.length_a   1.000
_cell.length_b   1.000
_cell.length_c   1.000
_cell.angle_alpha   90.00
_cell.angle_beta   90.00
_cell.angle_gamma   90.00
#
_symmetry.space_group_name_H-M   'P 1'
#
loop_
_entity.id
_entity.type
_entity.pdbx_description
1 polymer ?
#
loop_
_entity_poly.entity_id
_entity_poly.type
_entity_poly.pdbx_seq_one_letter_code
_entity_poly.pdbx_strand_id
1 'polypeptide(L)'
;MKVEDVKIAILRIEGTNCEQESFDAFKRLGANPEFVHLKQLLNIDCNKDEKRDIFDYQCLMIPGGFSAGDYIRAGAIFAARIKSKLQKQLKEFVKQEYPVLGICNGFQVLI
;
A
#
# COMPACT_ATOMS: atom_id res chain seq x y z
N MET A 1 -7.05 -13.02 -16.56
CA MET A 1 -6.23 -13.23 -15.35
C MET A 1 -7.09 -14.01 -14.37
N LYS A 2 -6.57 -15.08 -13.76
CA LYS A 2 -7.32 -15.76 -12.69
C LYS A 2 -7.17 -14.95 -11.39
N VAL A 3 -8.11 -15.08 -10.48
CA VAL A 3 -8.08 -14.31 -9.21
C VAL A 3 -6.85 -14.68 -8.37
N GLU A 4 -6.43 -15.95 -8.41
CA GLU A 4 -5.22 -16.46 -7.75
C GLU A 4 -3.92 -15.79 -8.20
N ASP A 5 -3.88 -15.24 -9.42
CA ASP A 5 -2.72 -14.54 -9.97
C ASP A 5 -2.71 -13.05 -9.59
N VAL A 6 -3.81 -12.51 -9.06
CA VAL A 6 -3.93 -11.09 -8.68
C VAL A 6 -3.10 -10.83 -7.43
N LYS A 7 -1.99 -10.10 -7.58
CA LYS A 7 -1.17 -9.66 -6.46
C LYS A 7 -1.66 -8.33 -5.90
N ILE A 8 -1.87 -8.26 -4.59
CA ILE A 8 -2.27 -7.04 -3.89
C ILE A 8 -1.20 -6.64 -2.89
N ALA A 9 -0.66 -5.43 -3.01
CA ALA A 9 0.22 -4.87 -2.00
C ALA A 9 -0.61 -4.24 -0.88
N ILE A 10 -0.58 -4.86 0.30
CA ILE A 10 -1.16 -4.29 1.52
C ILE A 10 -0.08 -3.44 2.17
N LEU A 11 -0.18 -2.14 1.93
CA LEU A 11 0.83 -1.19 2.34
C LEU A 11 0.81 -0.99 3.85
N ARG A 12 1.98 -0.97 4.47
CA ARG A 12 2.12 -0.67 5.90
C ARG A 12 3.26 0.30 6.16
N ILE A 13 3.08 1.09 7.21
CA ILE A 13 4.16 1.84 7.85
C ILE A 13 4.01 1.68 9.36
N GLU A 14 4.89 2.28 10.14
CA GLU A 14 4.69 2.37 11.58
C GLU A 14 3.31 2.99 11.92
N GLY A 15 2.53 2.36 12.79
CA GLY A 15 1.24 2.86 13.27
C GLY A 15 0.01 2.46 12.45
N THR A 16 0.15 1.88 11.24
CA THR A 16 -0.98 1.12 10.66
C THR A 16 -1.29 -0.09 11.55
N ASN A 17 -2.56 -0.47 11.64
CA ASN A 17 -2.99 -1.56 12.53
C ASN A 17 -4.16 -2.41 11.99
N CYS A 18 -4.54 -2.18 10.73
CA CYS A 18 -5.64 -2.85 10.05
C CYS A 18 -5.18 -3.68 8.83
N GLU A 19 -3.90 -4.05 8.79
CA GLU A 19 -3.30 -4.81 7.69
C GLU A 19 -3.85 -6.23 7.63
N GLN A 20 -3.99 -6.88 8.79
CA GLN A 20 -4.27 -8.31 8.88
C GLN A 20 -5.67 -8.64 8.36
N GLU A 21 -6.69 -7.86 8.75
CA GLU A 21 -8.05 -8.04 8.24
C GLU A 21 -8.15 -7.71 6.75
N SER A 22 -7.36 -6.74 6.26
CA SER A 22 -7.28 -6.43 4.84
C SER A 22 -6.69 -7.62 4.08
N PHE A 23 -5.64 -8.24 4.63
CA PHE A 23 -5.03 -9.46 4.08
C PHE A 23 -6.01 -10.61 4.03
N ASP A 24 -6.68 -10.88 5.15
CA ASP A 24 -7.63 -11.97 5.24
C ASP A 24 -8.83 -11.77 4.30
N ALA A 25 -9.29 -10.52 4.12
CA ALA A 25 -10.35 -10.20 3.18
C ALA A 25 -9.97 -10.54 1.72
N PHE A 26 -8.80 -10.08 1.26
CA PHE A 26 -8.32 -10.42 -0.09
C PHE A 26 -8.03 -11.91 -0.25
N LYS A 27 -7.46 -12.55 0.78
CA LYS A 27 -7.18 -13.99 0.75
C LYS A 27 -8.46 -14.82 0.63
N ARG A 28 -9.54 -14.42 1.31
CA ARG A 28 -10.87 -15.05 1.21
C ARG A 28 -11.49 -14.94 -0.19
N LEU A 29 -11.18 -13.87 -0.92
CA LEU A 29 -11.59 -13.71 -2.32
C LEU A 29 -10.76 -14.58 -3.29
N GLY A 30 -9.78 -15.33 -2.80
CA GLY A 30 -8.90 -16.16 -3.61
C GLY A 30 -7.74 -15.41 -4.25
N ALA A 31 -7.51 -14.15 -3.87
CA ALA A 31 -6.41 -13.36 -4.40
C ALA A 31 -5.09 -13.60 -3.64
N ASN A 32 -4.02 -12.97 -4.09
CA ASN A 32 -2.67 -13.11 -3.53
C ASN A 32 -2.19 -11.81 -2.86
N PRO A 33 -2.65 -11.51 -1.62
CA PRO A 33 -2.16 -10.35 -0.89
C PRO A 33 -0.74 -10.57 -0.34
N GLU A 34 0.05 -9.50 -0.29
CA GLU A 34 1.37 -9.44 0.33
C GLU A 34 1.44 -8.22 1.27
N PHE A 35 2.00 -8.39 2.47
CA PHE A 35 2.32 -7.25 3.32
C PHE A 35 3.57 -6.54 2.79
N VAL A 36 3.41 -5.27 2.41
CA VAL A 36 4.49 -4.48 1.81
C VAL A 36 4.73 -3.25 2.67
N HIS A 37 5.87 -3.20 3.35
CA HIS A 37 6.25 -1.98 4.05
C HIS A 37 6.63 -0.91 3.03
N LEU A 38 6.18 0.34 3.20
CA LEU A 38 6.42 1.41 2.23
C LEU A 38 7.91 1.57 1.86
N LYS A 39 8.80 1.39 2.83
CA LYS A 39 10.26 1.38 2.67
C LYS A 39 10.75 0.46 1.54
N GLN A 40 10.11 -0.70 1.33
CA GLN A 40 10.45 -1.66 0.28
C GLN A 40 10.15 -1.13 -1.13
N LEU A 41 9.08 -0.33 -1.29
CA LEU A 41 8.75 0.36 -2.54
C LEU A 41 9.60 1.62 -2.75
N LEU A 42 9.95 2.29 -1.65
CA LEU A 42 10.82 3.47 -1.67
C LEU A 42 12.30 3.11 -1.87
N ASN A 43 12.66 1.84 -1.76
CA ASN A 43 14.03 1.35 -1.81
C ASN A 43 14.96 2.03 -0.78
N ILE A 44 14.43 2.25 0.43
CA ILE A 44 15.17 2.84 1.57
C ILE A 44 15.14 1.87 2.76
N ASP A 45 16.21 1.80 3.53
CA ASP A 45 16.31 0.97 4.75
C ASP A 45 15.78 -0.46 4.59
N CYS A 46 16.00 -1.09 3.43
CA CYS A 46 15.63 -2.48 3.15
C CYS A 46 16.77 -3.21 2.44
N ASN A 47 16.85 -4.53 2.61
CA ASN A 47 17.84 -5.34 1.90
C ASN A 47 17.52 -5.38 0.40
N LYS A 48 18.52 -5.76 -0.42
CA LYS A 48 18.34 -5.84 -1.89
C LYS A 48 17.20 -6.78 -2.29
N ASP A 49 17.05 -7.90 -1.59
CA ASP A 49 16.06 -8.95 -1.89
C ASP A 49 14.65 -8.62 -1.39
N GLU A 50 14.53 -7.60 -0.52
CA GLU A 50 13.26 -7.13 0.03
C GLU A 50 12.63 -6.00 -0.80
N LYS A 51 13.38 -5.46 -1.76
CA LYS A 51 12.90 -4.42 -2.67
C LYS A 51 11.70 -4.93 -3.44
N ARG A 52 10.76 -4.02 -3.68
CA ARG A 52 9.55 -4.26 -4.46
C ARG A 52 9.33 -3.12 -5.42
N ASP A 53 8.74 -3.42 -6.56
CA ASP A 53 8.20 -2.42 -7.47
C ASP A 53 6.68 -2.36 -7.33
N ILE A 54 6.11 -1.17 -7.47
CA ILE A 54 4.66 -0.97 -7.44
C ILE A 54 3.95 -1.76 -8.56
N PHE A 55 4.63 -1.98 -9.69
CA PHE A 55 4.13 -2.74 -10.83
C PHE A 55 4.25 -4.26 -10.67
N ASP A 56 4.85 -4.76 -9.57
CA ASP A 56 4.77 -6.18 -9.21
C ASP A 56 3.34 -6.60 -8.80
N TYR A 57 2.46 -5.61 -8.56
CA TYR A 57 1.11 -5.77 -8.04
C TYR A 57 0.06 -5.24 -9.02
N GLN A 58 -1.17 -5.75 -8.90
CA GLN A 58 -2.32 -5.29 -9.69
C GLN A 58 -3.32 -4.51 -8.83
N CYS A 59 -3.08 -4.39 -7.53
CA CYS A 59 -3.86 -3.53 -6.63
C CYS A 59 -2.98 -3.05 -5.49
N LEU A 60 -3.19 -1.80 -5.06
CA LEU A 60 -2.64 -1.26 -3.82
C LEU A 60 -3.76 -1.11 -2.81
N MET A 61 -3.55 -1.63 -1.60
CA MET A 61 -4.45 -1.47 -0.48
C MET A 61 -3.73 -0.69 0.63
N ILE A 62 -4.27 0.47 1.00
CA ILE A 62 -3.83 1.27 2.14
C ILE A 62 -4.81 1.00 3.30
N PRO A 63 -4.38 0.28 4.34
CA PRO A 63 -5.23 -0.10 5.46
C PRO A 63 -5.49 1.08 6.40
N GLY A 64 -6.40 0.84 7.35
CA GLY A 64 -6.67 1.76 8.46
C GLY A 64 -5.57 1.79 9.53
N GLY A 65 -5.83 2.58 10.57
CA GLY A 65 -4.99 2.72 11.75
C GLY A 65 -4.62 4.16 12.05
N PHE A 66 -3.41 4.35 12.59
CA PHE A 66 -2.85 5.64 13.00
C PHE A 66 -1.46 5.79 12.40
N SER A 67 -1.36 5.83 11.07
CA SER A 67 -0.08 5.82 10.38
C SER A 67 0.83 6.97 10.84
N ALA A 68 2.05 6.64 11.24
CA ALA A 68 2.97 7.52 11.95
C ALA A 68 2.34 8.24 13.16
N GLY A 69 1.48 7.55 13.90
CA GLY A 69 0.78 8.06 15.09
C GLY A 69 -0.19 9.20 14.83
N ASP A 70 -0.50 9.51 13.55
CA ASP A 70 -1.24 10.69 13.12
C ASP A 70 -0.68 12.02 13.70
N TYR A 71 0.62 12.06 14.05
CA TYR A 71 1.25 13.14 14.83
C TYR A 71 1.07 14.56 14.27
N ILE A 72 1.01 14.71 12.94
CA ILE A 72 0.77 16.01 12.29
C ILE A 72 -0.71 16.16 11.92
N ARG A 73 -1.21 15.16 11.21
CA ARG A 73 -2.60 15.01 10.75
C ARG A 73 -2.76 13.58 10.29
N ALA A 74 -3.95 13.03 10.44
CA ALA A 74 -4.22 11.66 10.06
C ALA A 74 -3.83 11.36 8.60
N GLY A 75 -3.02 10.31 8.41
CA GLY A 75 -2.50 9.88 7.10
C GLY A 75 -1.48 10.83 6.43
N ALA A 76 -1.19 12.00 6.98
CA ALA A 76 -0.42 13.03 6.27
C ALA A 76 1.05 12.65 6.03
N ILE A 77 1.70 12.02 7.01
CA ILE A 77 3.09 11.58 6.88
C ILE A 77 3.20 10.45 5.85
N PHE A 78 2.25 9.51 5.86
CA PHE A 78 2.21 8.43 4.87
C PHE A 78 2.00 9.00 3.46
N ALA A 79 1.03 9.89 3.28
CA ALA A 79 0.78 10.57 2.01
C ALA A 79 2.02 11.34 1.52
N ALA A 80 2.71 12.06 2.40
CA ALA A 80 3.92 12.82 2.06
C ALA A 80 5.05 11.90 1.57
N ARG A 81 5.29 10.78 2.28
CA ARG A 81 6.30 9.78 1.89
C ARG A 81 6.00 9.18 0.52
N ILE A 82 4.75 8.80 0.26
CA ILE A 82 4.29 8.34 -1.05
C ILE A 82 4.53 9.42 -2.12
N LYS A 83 4.06 10.65 -1.90
CA LYS A 83 4.19 11.76 -2.86
C LYS A 83 5.65 12.07 -3.20
N SER A 84 6.56 11.96 -2.22
CA SER A 84 7.97 12.31 -2.40
C SER A 84 8.74 11.44 -3.41
N LYS A 85 8.32 10.19 -3.63
CA LYS A 85 9.11 9.21 -4.42
C LYS A 85 8.27 8.38 -5.39
N LEU A 86 7.01 8.08 -5.05
CA LEU A 86 6.15 7.18 -5.84
C LEU A 86 5.11 7.93 -6.68
N GLN A 87 5.03 9.27 -6.62
CA GLN A 87 3.96 10.02 -7.28
C GLN A 87 3.86 9.75 -8.79
N LYS A 88 4.99 9.69 -9.51
CA LYS A 88 5.00 9.40 -10.95
C LYS A 88 4.52 7.98 -11.23
N GLN A 89 5.01 7.00 -10.48
CA GLN A 89 4.62 5.61 -10.66
C GLN A 89 3.16 5.37 -10.29
N LEU A 90 2.64 6.01 -9.23
CA LEU A 90 1.23 5.94 -8.86
C LEU A 90 0.30 6.52 -9.92
N LYS A 91 0.68 7.65 -10.54
CA LYS A 91 -0.10 8.22 -11.66
C LYS A 91 -0.18 7.24 -12.83
N GLU A 92 0.94 6.58 -13.14
CA GLU A 92 0.98 5.57 -14.20
C GLU A 92 0.21 4.30 -13.81
N PHE A 93 0.30 3.85 -12.56
CA PHE A 93 -0.46 2.73 -12.01
C PHE A 93 -1.96 2.93 -12.17
N VAL A 94 -2.47 4.12 -11.80
CA VAL A 94 -3.88 4.49 -11.97
C VAL A 94 -4.25 4.63 -13.46
N LYS A 95 -3.35 5.16 -14.30
CA LYS A 95 -3.57 5.26 -15.74
C LYS A 95 -3.69 3.89 -16.42
N GLN A 96 -3.04 2.87 -15.87
CA GLN A 96 -3.19 1.46 -16.28
C GLN A 96 -4.44 0.79 -15.70
N GLU A 97 -5.34 1.57 -15.07
CA GLU A 97 -6.59 1.11 -14.46
C GLU A 97 -6.40 0.14 -13.29
N TYR A 98 -5.19 0.08 -12.71
CA TYR A 98 -4.97 -0.71 -11.50
C TYR A 98 -5.58 0.01 -10.28
N PRO A 99 -6.42 -0.69 -9.49
CA PRO A 99 -7.13 -0.08 -8.35
C PRO A 99 -6.19 0.27 -7.20
N VAL A 100 -6.45 1.43 -6.60
CA VAL A 100 -5.89 1.85 -5.31
C VAL A 100 -7.04 2.00 -4.33
N LEU A 101 -7.06 1.15 -3.29
CA LEU A 101 -8.07 1.14 -2.24
C LEU A 101 -7.49 1.74 -0.96
N GLY A 102 -8.24 2.62 -0.31
CA GLY A 102 -7.88 3.19 1.00
C GLY A 102 -9.05 3.11 1.96
N ILE A 103 -8.83 2.53 3.14
CA ILE A 103 -9.87 2.37 4.19
C ILE A 103 -9.49 3.16 5.43
N CYS A 104 -10.41 3.98 5.96
CA CYS A 104 -10.20 4.82 7.15
C CYS A 104 -8.95 5.71 7.03
N ASN A 105 -7.87 5.43 7.76
CA ASN A 105 -6.59 6.12 7.62
C ASN A 105 -6.06 6.05 6.18
N GLY A 106 -6.24 4.92 5.51
CA GLY A 106 -5.89 4.78 4.09
C GLY A 106 -6.68 5.72 3.17
N PHE A 107 -7.95 6.03 3.46
CA PHE A 107 -8.68 7.05 2.70
C PHE A 107 -8.08 8.44 2.94
N GLN A 108 -7.71 8.76 4.19
CA GLN A 108 -7.08 10.03 4.54
C GLN A 108 -5.70 10.21 3.87
N VAL A 109 -5.00 9.12 3.56
CA VAL A 109 -3.76 9.13 2.78
C VAL A 109 -4.00 9.50 1.31
N LEU A 110 -5.16 9.15 0.75
CA LEU A 110 -5.48 9.35 -0.67
C LEU A 110 -5.97 10.77 -1.01
N ILE A 111 -6.45 11.54 -0.03
CA ILE A 111 -7.02 12.90 -0.23
C ILE A 111 -6.02 14.05 -0.03
#